data_AF-A0A7K1Y6B9-F1
#
_entry.id   AF-A0A7K1Y6B9-F1
#
_cell.length_a   1.000
_cell.length_b   1.000
_cell.length_c   1.000
_cell.angle_alpha   90.00
_cell.angle_beta   90.00
_cell.angle_gamma   90.00
#
_symmetry.space_group_name_H-M   'P 1'
#
loop_
_entity.id
_entity.type
_entity.pdbx_description
1 polymer ?
#
loop_
_entity_poly.entity_id
_entity_poly.type
_entity_poly.pdbx_seq_one_letter_code
_entity_poly.pdbx_strand_id
1 'polypeptide(L)'
;MDTTGKNEQIEKETLGLVLEEFTQEQKTTNQTINNLVAAVNSIGSKVDNFTQELDNPKSVSVTTDTKPIQQIVQKGFADVKLMIGTQPKSIVRKFQILLFPEQDAKLFYKVVFSRWFLWLTIMLFLTNLYKWGIHYSDNQKEIKLEQIENDRIRKSWNYIYNNNGKEVKRLMEKAYVDSESSEGE
;
A
#
# COMPACT_ATOMS: atom_id res chain seq x y z
N MET A 1 74.67 63.26 1.88
CA MET A 1 73.80 62.82 0.77
C MET A 1 72.38 62.93 1.27
N ASP A 2 71.61 63.83 0.65
CA ASP A 2 70.32 64.38 1.11
C ASP A 2 69.18 63.35 1.22
N THR A 3 69.04 62.69 2.36
CA THR A 3 67.93 61.74 2.58
C THR A 3 67.00 62.13 3.74
N THR A 4 67.46 62.91 4.71
CA THR A 4 66.66 63.22 5.92
C THR A 4 65.63 64.33 5.68
N GLY A 5 66.02 65.46 5.06
CA GLY A 5 65.08 66.56 4.80
C GLY A 5 64.02 66.25 3.74
N LYS A 6 64.31 65.31 2.83
CA LYS A 6 63.37 64.89 1.78
C LYS A 6 62.26 63.99 2.34
N ASN A 7 62.56 63.15 3.33
CA ASN A 7 61.56 62.31 4.00
C ASN A 7 60.58 63.13 4.86
N GLU A 8 61.06 64.13 5.61
CA GLU A 8 60.16 64.99 6.41
C GLU A 8 59.19 65.80 5.54
N GLN A 9 59.62 66.19 4.33
CA GLN A 9 58.77 66.90 3.39
C GLN A 9 57.71 65.97 2.77
N ILE A 10 58.11 64.75 2.39
CA ILE A 10 57.18 63.73 1.89
C ILE A 10 56.16 63.33 2.97
N GLU A 11 56.57 63.21 4.23
CA GLU A 11 55.65 62.90 5.34
C GLU A 11 54.64 64.02 5.60
N LYS A 12 55.07 65.29 5.53
CA LYS A 12 54.15 66.45 5.66
C LYS A 12 53.17 66.54 4.50
N GLU A 13 53.62 66.30 3.28
CA GLU A 13 52.75 66.29 2.08
C GLU A 13 51.75 65.12 2.14
N THR A 14 52.20 63.94 2.58
CA THR A 14 51.33 62.76 2.77
C THR A 14 50.30 62.99 3.87
N LEU A 15 50.72 63.54 5.01
CA LEU A 15 49.81 63.86 6.12
C LEU A 15 48.80 64.95 5.74
N GLY A 16 49.24 65.95 4.97
CA GLY A 16 48.37 66.99 4.42
C GLY A 16 47.30 66.43 3.48
N LEU A 17 47.69 65.52 2.59
CA LEU A 17 46.79 64.85 1.66
C LEU A 17 45.77 63.97 2.39
N VAL A 18 46.20 63.23 3.41
CA VAL A 18 45.29 62.42 4.26
C VAL A 18 44.30 63.30 5.02
N LEU A 19 44.73 64.46 5.55
CA LEU A 19 43.83 65.40 6.22
C LEU A 19 42.80 66.01 5.27
N GLU A 20 43.22 66.32 4.04
CA GLU A 20 42.34 66.84 3.00
C GLU A 20 41.30 65.80 2.57
N GLU A 21 41.73 64.56 2.32
CA GLU A 21 40.85 63.43 2.04
C GLU A 21 39.86 63.19 3.18
N PHE A 22 40.31 63.20 4.44
CA PHE A 22 39.46 63.01 5.60
C PHE A 22 38.43 64.14 5.76
N THR A 23 38.83 65.38 5.49
CA THR A 23 37.93 66.54 5.53
C THR A 23 36.88 66.47 4.43
N GLN A 24 37.28 66.03 3.23
CA GLN A 24 36.38 65.86 2.09
C GLN A 24 35.41 64.69 2.30
N GLU A 25 35.87 63.59 2.89
CA GLU A 25 35.04 62.44 3.27
C GLU A 25 34.04 62.83 4.36
N GLN A 26 34.46 63.61 5.37
CA GLN A 26 33.57 64.11 6.41
C GLN A 26 32.49 65.05 5.85
N LYS A 27 32.84 65.93 4.91
CA LYS A 27 31.87 66.79 4.22
C LYS A 27 30.84 65.97 3.43
N THR A 28 31.31 64.95 2.70
CA THR A 28 30.46 64.06 1.90
C THR A 28 29.53 63.22 2.80
N THR A 29 30.05 62.76 3.93
CA THR A 29 29.28 62.02 4.94
C THR A 29 28.17 62.88 5.52
N ASN A 30 28.46 64.14 5.90
CA ASN A 30 27.44 65.07 6.40
C ASN A 30 26.34 65.35 5.37
N GLN A 31 26.69 65.48 4.10
CA GLN A 31 25.69 65.63 3.03
C GLN A 31 24.80 64.39 2.89
N THR A 32 25.40 63.19 2.97
CA THR A 32 24.67 61.92 2.92
C THR A 32 23.71 61.78 4.10
N ILE A 33 24.14 62.16 5.31
CA ILE A 33 23.30 62.16 6.51
C ILE A 33 22.11 63.11 6.33
N ASN A 34 22.33 64.34 5.84
CA ASN A 34 21.26 65.29 5.61
C ASN A 34 20.25 64.81 4.57
N ASN A 35 20.72 64.17 3.48
CA ASN A 35 19.85 63.58 2.47
C ASN A 35 19.03 62.41 3.04
N LEU A 36 19.63 61.58 3.89
CA LEU A 36 18.94 60.49 4.56
C LEU A 36 17.84 61.00 5.50
N VAL A 37 18.13 62.03 6.29
CA VAL A 37 17.13 62.68 7.16
C VAL A 37 15.97 63.26 6.34
N ALA A 38 16.26 63.90 5.21
CA ALA A 38 15.22 64.41 4.31
C ALA A 38 14.34 63.29 3.72
N ALA A 39 14.95 62.17 3.32
CA ALA A 39 14.23 61.01 2.79
C ALA A 39 13.34 60.36 3.86
N VAL A 40 13.85 60.20 5.08
CA VAL A 40 13.09 59.64 6.21
C VAL A 40 11.90 60.55 6.55
N ASN A 41 12.10 61.87 6.60
CA ASN A 41 11.00 62.82 6.84
C ASN A 41 9.94 62.77 5.72
N SER A 42 10.37 62.62 4.45
CA SER A 42 9.44 62.45 3.34
C SER A 42 8.62 61.17 3.45
N ILE A 43 9.24 60.05 3.83
CA ILE A 43 8.55 58.78 4.06
C ILE A 43 7.58 58.92 5.24
N GLY A 44 8.01 59.52 6.36
CA GLY A 44 7.16 59.81 7.50
C GLY A 44 5.89 60.56 7.10
N SER A 45 6.04 61.65 6.34
CA SER A 45 4.89 62.44 5.85
C SER A 45 3.94 61.65 4.94
N LYS A 46 4.45 60.71 4.13
CA LYS A 46 3.62 59.86 3.27
C LYS A 46 2.86 58.81 4.08
N VAL A 47 3.49 58.26 5.11
CA VAL A 47 2.86 57.31 6.03
C VAL A 47 1.76 58.01 6.82
N ASP A 48 2.01 59.22 7.33
CA ASP A 48 1.01 60.01 8.05
C ASP A 48 -0.20 60.34 7.16
N ASN A 49 0.04 60.75 5.90
CA ASN A 49 -1.03 60.98 4.92
C ASN A 49 -1.84 59.69 4.64
N PHE A 50 -1.16 58.55 4.52
CA PHE A 50 -1.82 57.26 4.28
C PHE A 50 -2.67 56.83 5.48
N THR A 51 -2.18 57.03 6.70
CA THR A 51 -2.98 56.78 7.91
C THR A 51 -4.20 57.70 7.99
N GLN A 52 -4.07 58.96 7.59
CA GLN A 52 -5.19 59.90 7.55
C GLN A 52 -6.24 59.52 6.49
N GLU A 53 -5.81 59.03 5.32
CA GLU A 53 -6.71 58.52 4.28
C GLU A 53 -7.42 57.21 4.68
N LEU A 54 -6.77 56.38 5.50
CA LEU A 54 -7.38 55.17 6.07
C LEU A 54 -8.41 55.48 7.17
N ASP A 55 -8.16 56.51 7.99
CA ASP A 55 -9.08 56.92 9.06
C ASP A 55 -10.33 57.64 8.51
N ASN A 56 -10.24 58.26 7.34
CA ASN A 56 -11.37 58.85 6.62
C ASN A 56 -11.43 58.34 5.19
N PRO A 57 -11.79 57.06 4.97
CA PRO A 57 -11.89 56.52 3.63
C PRO A 57 -12.97 57.32 2.90
N LYS A 58 -12.59 58.03 1.83
CA LYS A 58 -13.56 58.64 0.92
C LYS A 58 -14.48 57.52 0.46
N SER A 59 -15.72 57.55 0.93
CA SER A 59 -16.75 56.63 0.49
C SER A 59 -17.01 56.91 -0.99
N VAL A 60 -16.24 56.25 -1.85
CA VAL A 60 -16.66 56.11 -3.24
C VAL A 60 -17.83 55.14 -3.18
N SER A 61 -19.03 55.67 -2.93
CA SER A 61 -20.26 54.98 -3.25
C SER A 61 -20.29 54.88 -4.77
N VAL A 62 -19.59 53.87 -5.32
CA VAL A 62 -19.86 53.44 -6.67
C VAL A 62 -21.23 52.80 -6.60
N THR A 63 -22.27 53.62 -6.78
CA THR A 63 -23.66 53.20 -6.99
C THR A 63 -23.77 52.59 -8.39
N THR A 64 -22.90 51.64 -8.73
CA THR A 64 -23.09 50.80 -9.91
C THR A 64 -24.24 49.87 -9.59
N ASP A 65 -25.34 50.00 -10.34
CA ASP A 65 -26.50 49.13 -10.26
C ASP A 65 -26.03 47.67 -10.41
N THR A 66 -25.98 46.95 -9.29
CA THR A 66 -25.51 45.56 -9.22
C THR A 66 -26.60 44.57 -9.62
N LYS A 67 -27.84 45.03 -9.85
CA LYS A 67 -28.96 44.20 -10.31
C LYS A 67 -28.64 43.35 -11.54
N PRO A 68 -28.04 43.87 -12.63
CA PRO A 68 -27.69 43.05 -13.79
C PRO A 68 -26.70 41.93 -13.44
N ILE A 69 -25.69 42.21 -12.61
CA ILE A 69 -24.71 41.20 -12.18
C ILE A 69 -25.39 40.13 -11.30
N GLN A 70 -26.25 40.56 -10.38
CA GLN A 70 -27.01 39.66 -9.51
C GLN A 70 -27.94 38.74 -10.31
N GLN A 71 -28.59 39.26 -11.36
CA GLN A 71 -29.43 38.46 -12.26
C GLN A 71 -28.62 37.45 -13.07
N ILE A 72 -27.43 37.83 -13.57
CA ILE A 72 -26.54 36.93 -14.29
C ILE A 72 -26.07 35.79 -13.38
N VAL A 73 -25.69 36.09 -12.14
CA VAL A 73 -25.26 35.10 -11.16
C VAL A 73 -26.41 34.16 -10.77
N GLN A 74 -27.60 34.70 -10.51
CA GLN A 74 -28.79 33.89 -10.20
C GLN A 74 -29.17 32.97 -11.36
N LYS A 75 -29.11 33.46 -12.60
CA LYS A 75 -29.35 32.66 -13.80
C LYS A 75 -28.31 31.56 -13.95
N GLY A 76 -27.02 31.88 -13.74
CA GLY A 76 -25.94 30.90 -13.77
C GLY A 76 -26.12 29.78 -12.74
N PHE A 77 -26.56 30.09 -11.51
CA PHE A 77 -26.87 29.08 -10.50
C PHE A 77 -28.08 28.22 -10.87
N ALA A 78 -29.13 28.81 -11.47
CA ALA A 78 -30.30 28.07 -11.91
C ALA A 78 -29.94 27.09 -13.06
N ASP A 79 -29.15 27.54 -14.03
CA ASP A 79 -28.69 26.72 -15.15
C ASP A 79 -27.79 25.58 -14.68
N VAL A 80 -26.85 25.83 -13.75
CA VAL A 80 -26.02 24.77 -13.15
C VAL A 80 -26.86 23.77 -12.38
N LYS A 81 -27.86 24.22 -11.61
CA LYS A 81 -28.76 23.32 -10.87
C LYS A 81 -29.59 22.44 -11.82
N LEU A 82 -30.05 23.01 -12.94
CA LEU A 82 -30.77 22.28 -13.98
C LEU A 82 -29.83 21.28 -14.68
N MET A 83 -28.60 21.68 -14.98
CA MET A 83 -27.59 20.84 -15.62
C MET A 83 -27.13 19.68 -14.71
N ILE A 84 -27.04 19.90 -13.39
CA ILE A 84 -26.79 18.84 -12.39
C ILE A 84 -28.02 17.92 -12.25
N GLY A 85 -29.23 18.47 -12.29
CA GLY A 85 -30.47 17.69 -12.21
C GLY A 85 -30.77 16.85 -13.45
N THR A 86 -30.30 17.31 -14.61
CA THR A 86 -30.44 16.63 -15.92
C THR A 86 -29.25 15.76 -16.29
N GLN A 87 -28.10 15.91 -15.61
CA GLN A 87 -27.02 14.95 -15.72
C GLN A 87 -27.56 13.57 -15.31
N PRO A 88 -27.48 12.56 -16.20
CA PRO A 88 -27.81 11.21 -15.80
C PRO A 88 -26.84 10.86 -14.68
N LYS A 89 -27.35 10.71 -13.44
CA LYS A 89 -26.55 10.25 -12.30
C LYS A 89 -25.73 9.08 -12.81
N SER A 90 -24.41 9.21 -12.83
CA SER A 90 -23.53 8.13 -13.24
C SER A 90 -23.94 6.93 -12.38
N ILE A 91 -24.62 5.97 -12.98
CA ILE A 91 -24.93 4.70 -12.34
C ILE A 91 -23.56 4.05 -12.23
N VAL A 92 -22.86 4.35 -11.15
CA VAL A 92 -21.64 3.63 -10.78
C VAL A 92 -22.15 2.24 -10.43
N ARG A 93 -22.18 1.39 -11.45
CA ARG A 93 -22.57 0.00 -11.33
C ARG A 93 -21.49 -0.64 -10.46
N LYS A 94 -21.67 -0.59 -9.15
CA LYS A 94 -20.86 -1.34 -8.20
C LYS A 94 -21.14 -2.81 -8.49
N PHE A 95 -20.33 -3.40 -9.35
CA PHE A 95 -20.18 -4.86 -9.40
C PHE A 95 -19.46 -5.29 -8.13
N GLN A 96 -20.14 -5.14 -7.01
CA GLN A 96 -19.82 -5.92 -5.84
C GLN A 96 -20.31 -7.32 -6.19
N ILE A 97 -19.37 -8.26 -6.38
CA ILE A 97 -19.67 -9.67 -6.14
C ILE A 97 -19.89 -9.77 -4.63
N LEU A 98 -21.03 -9.25 -4.19
CA LEU A 98 -21.58 -9.58 -2.90
C LEU A 98 -22.05 -11.00 -3.11
N LEU A 99 -21.37 -11.98 -2.50
CA LEU A 99 -21.84 -13.36 -2.48
C LEU A 99 -23.25 -13.48 -1.85
N PHE A 100 -23.82 -12.39 -1.34
CA PHE A 100 -25.04 -12.28 -0.55
C PHE A 100 -25.78 -10.96 -0.80
N PRO A 101 -27.11 -10.91 -0.81
CA PRO A 101 -27.87 -9.65 -0.81
C PRO A 101 -27.74 -8.89 0.54
N GLU A 102 -27.67 -7.55 0.53
CA GLU A 102 -27.63 -6.71 1.75
C GLU A 102 -28.91 -6.83 2.58
N GLN A 103 -30.05 -7.11 1.93
CA GLN A 103 -31.33 -7.40 2.60
C GLN A 103 -31.47 -8.93 2.75
N ASP A 104 -31.79 -9.39 3.97
CA ASP A 104 -32.05 -10.79 4.34
C ASP A 104 -30.88 -11.80 4.35
N ALA A 105 -29.64 -11.34 4.52
CA ALA A 105 -28.46 -12.21 4.68
C ALA A 105 -28.61 -13.32 5.75
N LYS A 106 -29.37 -13.05 6.83
CA LYS A 106 -29.62 -14.01 7.92
C LYS A 106 -30.52 -15.18 7.50
N LEU A 107 -31.55 -14.91 6.69
CA LEU A 107 -32.46 -15.95 6.16
C LEU A 107 -31.74 -16.79 5.11
N PHE A 108 -30.94 -16.15 4.25
CA PHE A 108 -30.14 -16.84 3.24
C PHE A 108 -29.09 -17.76 3.87
N TYR A 109 -28.35 -17.28 4.87
CA TYR A 109 -27.39 -18.10 5.62
C TYR A 109 -28.08 -19.30 6.29
N LYS A 110 -29.23 -19.07 6.93
CA LYS A 110 -29.99 -20.16 7.56
C LYS A 110 -30.43 -21.23 6.54
N VAL A 111 -30.85 -20.86 5.33
CA VAL A 111 -31.32 -21.85 4.35
C VAL A 111 -30.16 -22.54 3.63
N VAL A 112 -29.19 -21.77 3.13
CA VAL A 112 -28.10 -22.29 2.29
C VAL A 112 -27.04 -23.00 3.14
N PHE A 113 -26.59 -22.40 4.23
CA PHE A 113 -25.57 -23.02 5.09
C PHE A 113 -26.14 -24.08 6.03
N SER A 114 -27.43 -24.05 6.38
CA SER A 114 -27.99 -25.12 7.23
C SER A 114 -28.52 -26.28 6.40
N ARG A 115 -29.31 -26.03 5.35
CA ARG A 115 -29.97 -27.12 4.62
C ARG A 115 -29.12 -27.60 3.45
N TRP A 116 -28.71 -26.72 2.54
CA TRP A 116 -27.97 -27.13 1.35
C TRP A 116 -26.57 -27.64 1.65
N PHE A 117 -25.82 -26.94 2.51
CA PHE A 117 -24.49 -27.38 2.90
C PHE A 117 -24.51 -28.70 3.68
N LEU A 118 -25.53 -28.93 4.52
CA LEU A 118 -25.70 -30.21 5.22
C LEU A 118 -26.00 -31.35 4.23
N TRP A 119 -26.88 -31.14 3.25
CA TRP A 119 -27.13 -32.12 2.19
C TRP A 119 -25.87 -32.42 1.38
N LEU A 120 -25.07 -31.40 1.06
CA LEU A 120 -23.79 -31.56 0.35
C LEU A 120 -22.78 -32.36 1.20
N THR A 121 -22.68 -32.05 2.49
CA THR A 121 -21.80 -32.76 3.42
C THR A 121 -22.22 -34.22 3.56
N ILE A 122 -23.52 -34.49 3.71
CA ILE A 122 -24.06 -35.85 3.74
C ILE A 122 -23.74 -36.59 2.45
N MET A 123 -23.96 -35.96 1.29
CA MET A 123 -23.69 -36.58 0.00
C MET A 123 -22.21 -36.94 -0.16
N LEU A 124 -21.30 -36.02 0.17
CA LEU A 124 -19.86 -36.28 0.17
C LEU A 124 -19.46 -37.37 1.15
N PHE A 125 -20.06 -37.38 2.35
CA PHE A 125 -19.80 -38.41 3.34
C PHE A 125 -20.24 -39.78 2.83
N LEU A 126 -21.43 -39.90 2.25
CA LEU A 126 -21.93 -41.14 1.65
C LEU A 126 -21.03 -41.63 0.51
N THR A 127 -20.59 -40.75 -0.39
CA THR A 127 -19.69 -41.14 -1.49
C THR A 127 -18.35 -41.64 -0.97
N ASN A 128 -17.78 -40.97 0.04
CA ASN A 128 -16.54 -41.41 0.67
C ASN A 128 -16.71 -42.73 1.42
N LEU A 129 -17.82 -42.92 2.16
CA LEU A 129 -18.14 -44.17 2.83
C LEU A 129 -18.34 -45.31 1.85
N TYR A 130 -19.01 -45.06 0.73
CA TYR A 130 -19.19 -46.05 -0.33
C TYR A 130 -17.84 -46.47 -0.90
N LYS A 131 -17.00 -45.50 -1.29
CA LYS A 131 -15.65 -45.78 -1.82
C LYS A 131 -14.79 -46.53 -0.80
N TRP A 132 -14.82 -46.11 0.46
CA TRP A 132 -14.13 -46.79 1.55
C TRP A 132 -14.64 -48.21 1.76
N GLY A 133 -15.96 -48.42 1.73
CA GLY A 133 -16.58 -49.73 1.89
C GLY A 133 -16.21 -50.70 0.78
N ILE A 134 -16.15 -50.24 -0.48
CA ILE A 134 -15.69 -51.06 -1.61
C ILE A 134 -14.20 -51.42 -1.44
N HIS A 135 -13.32 -50.44 -1.20
CA HIS A 135 -11.89 -50.72 -1.00
C HIS A 135 -11.64 -51.64 0.19
N TYR A 136 -12.36 -51.44 1.30
CA TYR A 136 -12.25 -52.30 2.47
C TYR A 136 -12.70 -53.73 2.15
N SER A 137 -13.83 -53.89 1.45
CA SER A 137 -14.35 -55.20 1.04
C SER A 137 -13.37 -55.94 0.13
N ASP A 138 -12.82 -55.25 -0.87
CA ASP A 138 -11.91 -55.88 -1.83
C ASP A 138 -10.56 -56.22 -1.19
N ASN A 139 -10.00 -55.35 -0.36
CA ASN A 139 -8.78 -55.65 0.39
C ASN A 139 -8.99 -56.86 1.33
N GLN A 140 -10.16 -56.96 1.98
CA GLN A 140 -10.49 -58.12 2.80
C GLN A 140 -10.65 -59.42 1.99
N LYS A 141 -11.12 -59.35 0.73
CA LYS A 141 -11.17 -60.52 -0.15
C LYS A 141 -9.78 -60.94 -0.59
N GLU A 142 -8.94 -59.99 -1.00
CA GLU A 142 -7.56 -60.25 -1.43
C GLU A 142 -6.77 -60.91 -0.30
N ILE A 143 -6.80 -60.34 0.91
CA ILE A 143 -6.14 -60.92 2.09
C ILE A 143 -6.63 -62.36 2.35
N LYS A 144 -7.94 -62.62 2.22
CA LYS A 144 -8.50 -63.97 2.40
C LYS A 144 -8.03 -64.94 1.31
N LEU A 145 -7.95 -64.48 0.06
CA LEU A 145 -7.46 -65.30 -1.05
C LEU A 145 -5.98 -65.65 -0.86
N GLU A 146 -5.15 -64.66 -0.52
CA GLU A 146 -3.73 -64.87 -0.20
C GLU A 146 -3.56 -65.82 0.99
N GLN A 147 -4.36 -65.67 2.05
CA GLN A 147 -4.33 -66.59 3.19
C GLN A 147 -4.69 -68.02 2.78
N ILE A 148 -5.74 -68.21 1.97
CA ILE A 148 -6.14 -69.55 1.49
C ILE A 148 -5.05 -70.18 0.63
N GLU A 149 -4.42 -69.37 -0.24
CA GLU A 149 -3.32 -69.83 -1.09
C GLU A 149 -2.09 -70.21 -0.27
N ASN A 150 -1.66 -69.36 0.66
CA ASN A 150 -0.56 -69.62 1.57
C ASN A 150 -0.83 -70.86 2.44
N ASP A 151 -2.05 -71.01 2.95
CA ASP A 151 -2.47 -72.20 3.70
C ASP A 151 -2.37 -73.47 2.86
N ARG A 152 -2.78 -73.41 1.58
CA ARG A 152 -2.69 -74.53 0.65
C ARG A 152 -1.24 -74.90 0.37
N ILE A 153 -0.38 -73.92 0.10
CA ILE A 153 1.06 -74.13 -0.12
C ILE A 153 1.68 -74.76 1.13
N ARG A 154 1.41 -74.20 2.31
CA ARG A 154 1.92 -74.71 3.59
C ARG A 154 1.46 -76.14 3.85
N LYS A 155 0.19 -76.47 3.61
CA LYS A 155 -0.35 -77.83 3.76
C LYS A 155 0.31 -78.81 2.79
N SER A 156 0.45 -78.43 1.51
CA SER A 156 1.13 -79.26 0.52
C SER A 156 2.62 -79.46 0.85
N TRP A 157 3.30 -78.41 1.29
CA TRP A 157 4.69 -78.47 1.75
C TRP A 157 4.84 -79.43 2.93
N ASN A 158 4.00 -79.29 3.95
CA ASN A 158 3.99 -80.18 5.11
C ASN A 158 3.68 -81.63 4.73
N TYR A 159 2.76 -81.86 3.80
CA TYR A 159 2.44 -83.19 3.31
C TYR A 159 3.65 -83.85 2.63
N ILE A 160 4.30 -83.14 1.71
CA ILE A 160 5.50 -83.63 1.01
C ILE A 160 6.63 -83.85 2.00
N TYR A 161 6.86 -82.91 2.91
CA TYR A 161 7.90 -83.04 3.94
C TYR A 161 7.66 -84.28 4.80
N ASN A 162 6.45 -84.46 5.34
CA ASN A 162 6.16 -85.56 6.26
C ASN A 162 6.15 -86.94 5.58
N ASN A 163 5.75 -87.02 4.31
CA ASN A 163 5.54 -88.29 3.61
C ASN A 163 6.74 -88.76 2.75
N ASN A 164 7.82 -87.98 2.66
CA ASN A 164 9.01 -88.33 1.87
C ASN A 164 10.26 -88.62 2.73
N GLY A 165 11.26 -89.25 2.09
CA GLY A 165 12.54 -89.61 2.70
C GLY A 165 13.46 -88.42 3.02
N LYS A 166 14.57 -88.71 3.73
CA LYS A 166 15.52 -87.70 4.23
C LYS A 166 16.14 -86.82 3.13
N GLU A 167 16.36 -87.36 1.94
CA GLU A 167 16.97 -86.63 0.82
C GLU A 167 16.08 -85.48 0.33
N VAL A 168 14.78 -85.75 0.12
CA VAL A 168 13.78 -84.75 -0.30
C VAL A 168 13.61 -83.68 0.77
N LYS A 169 13.58 -84.06 2.05
CA LYS A 169 13.53 -83.10 3.17
C LYS A 169 14.69 -82.11 3.15
N ARG A 170 15.91 -82.60 2.92
CA ARG A 170 17.12 -81.76 2.83
C ARG A 170 17.07 -80.79 1.65
N LEU A 171 16.54 -81.22 0.50
CA LEU A 171 16.35 -80.34 -0.66
C LEU A 171 15.30 -79.25 -0.37
N MET A 172 14.21 -79.61 0.31
CA MET A 172 13.16 -78.68 0.72
C MET A 172 13.68 -77.64 1.72
N GLU A 173 14.44 -78.06 2.73
CA GLU A 173 15.08 -77.14 3.70
C GLU A 173 16.05 -76.18 3.02
N LYS A 174 16.84 -76.67 2.06
CA LYS A 174 17.73 -75.80 1.27
C LYS A 174 16.93 -74.77 0.46
N ALA A 175 15.88 -75.20 -0.23
CA ALA A 175 15.03 -74.30 -1.01
C ALA A 175 14.36 -73.22 -0.15
N TYR A 176 13.97 -73.56 1.08
CA TYR A 176 13.42 -72.60 2.04
C TYR A 176 14.45 -71.54 2.45
N VAL A 177 15.66 -71.95 2.84
CA VAL A 177 16.75 -71.02 3.21
C VAL A 177 17.15 -70.11 2.04
N ASP A 178 17.25 -70.67 0.84
CA ASP A 178 17.59 -69.89 -0.36
C ASP A 178 16.50 -68.83 -0.65
N SER A 179 15.22 -69.13 -0.43
CA SER A 179 14.13 -68.17 -0.63
C SER A 179 14.14 -66.98 0.35
N GLU A 180 14.47 -67.20 1.62
CA GLU A 180 14.60 -66.11 2.62
C GLU A 180 15.81 -65.20 2.31
N SER A 181 16.88 -65.74 1.73
CA SER A 181 18.07 -64.96 1.37
C SER A 181 17.83 -63.99 0.21
N SER A 182 16.86 -64.28 -0.67
CA SER A 182 16.55 -63.46 -1.85
C SER A 182 15.61 -62.28 -1.59
N GLU A 183 14.94 -62.21 -0.44
CA GLU A 183 14.09 -61.07 -0.06
C GLU A 183 14.86 -59.97 0.71
N GLY A 184 16.15 -60.18 1.00
CA GLY A 184 17.00 -59.30 1.79
C GLY A 184 18.04 -58.47 1.02
N GLU A 185 18.05 -58.51 -0.31
CA GLU A 185 18.84 -57.62 -1.21
C GLU A 185 17.93 -56.60 -1.90
#